data_AF-A0A453H470-F1
#
_entry.id   AF-A0A453H470-F1
#
_cell.length_a   1.000
_cell.length_b   1.000
_cell.length_c   1.000
_cell.angle_alpha   90.00
_cell.angle_beta   90.00
_cell.angle_gamma   90.00
#
_symmetry.space_group_name_H-M   'P 1'
#
loop_
_entity.id
_entity.type
_entity.pdbx_description
1 polymer ?
#
loop_
_entity_poly.entity_id
_entity_poly.type
_entity_poly.pdbx_seq_one_letter_code
_entity_poly.pdbx_strand_id
1 'polypeptide(L)'
;MVLSRPFVEYLIWGWDNLPRTVLMYYANFISSPEGYFHTVACNADEFRNTTVNHDLHYIAWDNPPMQHPHLLTLADWDGMLASAAPFARKFRRDDPVLDRIDADLLSRAPGMLAPGGWCVGEVPAAGANRTGGDDPCAVVGNAAYVRPGPGAARLKRLVTSLLSEENFRPKQCKVAVVEQHIPAKKVEEHIPSEKVEDHH
;
A
#
# COMPACT_ATOMS: atom_id res chain seq x y z
N MET A 1 -0.07 -2.77 -0.17
CA MET A 1 -0.74 -1.52 0.26
C MET A 1 -1.31 -1.64 1.66
N VAL A 2 -1.40 -0.52 2.38
CA VAL A 2 -2.05 -0.41 3.70
C VAL A 2 -3.02 0.76 3.65
N LEU A 3 -4.26 0.54 4.08
CA LEU A 3 -5.35 1.52 4.00
C LEU A 3 -5.77 1.95 5.41
N SER A 4 -6.02 3.24 5.59
CA SER A 4 -6.51 3.77 6.86
C SER A 4 -7.98 3.39 7.05
N ARG A 5 -8.41 3.21 8.31
CA ARG A 5 -9.81 2.93 8.63
C ARG A 5 -10.78 3.97 8.04
N PRO A 6 -10.54 5.30 8.16
CA PRO A 6 -11.43 6.30 7.57
C PRO A 6 -11.58 6.15 6.05
N PHE A 7 -10.50 5.80 5.35
CA PHE A 7 -10.56 5.58 3.90
C PHE A 7 -11.39 4.33 3.55
N VAL A 8 -11.19 3.23 4.28
CA VAL A 8 -12.00 2.01 4.09
C VAL A 8 -13.48 2.28 4.37
N GLU A 9 -13.81 3.03 5.42
CA GLU A 9 -15.18 3.45 5.71
C GLU A 9 -15.76 4.28 4.56
N TYR A 10 -15.01 5.24 4.03
CA TYR A 10 -15.44 6.01 2.86
C TYR A 10 -15.74 5.13 1.63
N LEU A 11 -14.89 4.13 1.34
CA LEU A 11 -15.11 3.19 0.24
C LEU A 11 -16.37 2.34 0.42
N ILE A 12 -16.67 1.91 1.65
CA ILE A 12 -17.80 1.03 1.96
C ILE A 12 -19.11 1.82 2.02
N TRP A 13 -19.14 2.91 2.78
CA TRP A 13 -20.36 3.70 2.99
C TRP A 13 -20.72 4.51 1.75
N GLY A 14 -19.73 4.94 0.96
CA GLY A 14 -19.94 5.71 -0.27
C GLY A 14 -20.78 6.95 0.01
N TRP A 15 -20.30 7.80 0.91
CA TRP A 15 -20.97 9.07 1.24
C TRP A 15 -21.14 9.97 0.00
N ASP A 16 -20.28 9.78 -0.99
CA ASP A 16 -20.37 10.33 -2.34
C ASP A 16 -20.49 9.21 -3.40
N ASN A 17 -20.60 9.63 -4.67
CA ASN A 17 -20.73 8.69 -5.79
C ASN A 17 -19.38 8.14 -6.29
N LEU A 18 -18.25 8.78 -5.96
CA LEU A 18 -16.95 8.45 -6.56
C LEU A 18 -16.54 6.98 -6.34
N PRO A 19 -16.53 6.41 -5.12
CA PRO A 19 -16.16 5.01 -4.91
C PRO A 19 -17.06 4.05 -5.70
N ARG A 20 -18.37 4.31 -5.76
CA ARG A 20 -19.33 3.47 -6.49
C ARG A 20 -19.11 3.55 -8.00
N THR A 21 -18.96 4.74 -8.56
CA THR A 21 -18.72 4.94 -10.00
C THR A 21 -17.40 4.30 -10.42
N VAL A 22 -16.33 4.52 -9.65
CA VAL A 22 -15.01 3.94 -9.93
C VAL A 22 -15.06 2.42 -9.78
N LEU A 23 -15.81 1.89 -8.80
CA LEU A 23 -15.98 0.44 -8.63
C LEU A 23 -16.66 -0.19 -9.85
N MET A 24 -17.72 0.41 -10.38
CA MET A 24 -18.40 -0.07 -11.58
C MET A 24 -17.47 -0.12 -12.80
N TYR A 25 -16.58 0.86 -12.94
CA TYR A 25 -15.58 0.89 -14.00
C TYR A 25 -14.54 -0.23 -13.81
N TYR A 26 -13.94 -0.31 -12.62
CA TYR A 26 -12.87 -1.26 -12.32
C TYR A 26 -13.36 -2.71 -12.19
N ALA A 27 -14.66 -2.96 -12.02
CA ALA A 27 -15.23 -4.30 -12.05
C ALA A 27 -15.01 -5.03 -13.38
N ASN A 28 -14.75 -4.29 -14.47
CA ASN A 28 -14.50 -4.83 -15.81
C ASN A 28 -13.06 -4.60 -16.31
N PHE A 29 -12.13 -4.28 -15.41
CA PHE A 29 -10.74 -3.99 -15.74
C PHE A 29 -9.81 -5.13 -15.31
N ILE A 30 -8.76 -5.43 -16.10
CA ILE A 30 -7.74 -6.41 -15.70
C ILE A 30 -6.90 -5.82 -14.57
N SER A 31 -6.63 -6.60 -13.51
CA SER A 31 -5.88 -6.13 -12.35
C SER A 31 -6.53 -4.95 -11.62
N SER A 32 -7.86 -4.97 -11.48
CA SER A 32 -8.65 -3.90 -10.83
C SER A 32 -8.05 -3.33 -9.53
N PRO A 33 -7.52 -4.15 -8.60
CA PRO A 33 -6.96 -3.63 -7.35
C PRO A 33 -5.71 -2.76 -7.54
N GLU A 34 -5.00 -2.89 -8.66
CA GLU A 34 -3.80 -2.10 -8.95
C GLU A 34 -4.14 -0.64 -9.29
N GLY A 35 -5.35 -0.36 -9.78
CA GLY A 35 -5.79 1.00 -10.14
C GLY A 35 -6.89 1.58 -9.24
N TYR A 36 -7.81 0.75 -8.75
CA TYR A 36 -9.02 1.21 -8.04
C TYR A 36 -8.70 2.09 -6.83
N PHE A 37 -7.90 1.59 -5.89
CA PHE A 37 -7.62 2.30 -4.63
C PHE A 37 -6.87 3.60 -4.85
N HIS A 38 -5.87 3.59 -5.75
CA HIS A 38 -5.12 4.79 -6.12
C HIS A 38 -6.03 5.84 -6.76
N THR A 39 -6.91 5.42 -7.67
CA THR A 39 -7.85 6.31 -8.36
C THR A 39 -8.78 6.99 -7.37
N VAL A 40 -9.41 6.22 -6.46
CA VAL A 40 -10.32 6.80 -5.47
C VAL A 40 -9.57 7.71 -4.50
N ALA A 41 -8.44 7.25 -3.94
CA ALA A 41 -7.67 8.03 -2.97
C ALA A 41 -7.17 9.37 -3.54
N CYS A 42 -6.77 9.40 -4.82
CA CYS A 42 -6.26 10.61 -5.46
C CYS A 42 -7.34 11.60 -5.91
N ASN A 43 -8.60 11.15 -6.06
CA ASN A 43 -9.70 11.99 -6.53
C ASN A 43 -10.72 12.35 -5.44
N ALA A 44 -10.59 11.79 -4.24
CA ALA A 44 -11.38 12.21 -3.08
C ALA A 44 -10.67 13.36 -2.34
N ASP A 45 -11.39 14.47 -2.15
CA ASP A 45 -10.83 15.70 -1.58
C ASP A 45 -10.28 15.51 -0.17
N GLU A 46 -10.92 14.66 0.63
CA GLU A 46 -10.54 14.33 2.00
C GLU A 46 -9.28 13.47 2.09
N PHE A 47 -8.95 12.71 1.03
CA PHE A 47 -7.90 11.69 1.07
C PHE A 47 -6.68 11.99 0.21
N ARG A 48 -6.80 12.80 -0.86
CA ARG A 48 -5.71 13.08 -1.81
C ARG A 48 -4.40 13.53 -1.16
N ASN A 49 -4.51 14.34 -0.11
CA ASN A 49 -3.38 14.92 0.63
C ASN A 49 -2.89 14.05 1.81
N THR A 50 -3.44 12.85 1.95
CA THR A 50 -3.05 11.87 3.00
C THR A 50 -2.30 10.67 2.42
N THR A 51 -2.09 10.65 1.10
CA THR A 51 -1.40 9.55 0.41
C THR A 51 0.10 9.56 0.67
N VAL A 52 0.64 8.38 0.95
CA VAL A 52 2.09 8.12 1.04
C VAL A 52 2.44 7.16 -0.09
N ASN A 53 3.37 7.56 -0.96
CA ASN A 53 3.77 6.75 -2.13
C ASN A 53 4.76 5.64 -1.74
N HIS A 54 4.29 4.72 -0.89
CA HIS A 54 5.01 3.52 -0.46
C HIS A 54 4.01 2.51 0.10
N ASP A 55 4.05 1.26 -0.38
CA ASP A 55 3.03 0.25 -0.04
C ASP A 55 3.42 -0.66 1.14
N LEU A 56 4.58 -0.36 1.75
CA LEU A 56 5.22 -1.04 2.89
C LEU A 56 5.75 -2.45 2.62
N HIS A 57 5.90 -2.82 1.34
CA HIS A 57 6.51 -4.08 0.95
C HIS A 57 7.89 -3.86 0.33
N TYR A 58 8.81 -4.78 0.62
CA TYR A 58 9.96 -5.02 -0.23
C TYR A 58 9.58 -6.00 -1.33
N ILE A 59 9.72 -5.58 -2.59
CA ILE A 59 9.46 -6.38 -3.78
C ILE A 59 10.64 -6.18 -4.72
N ALA A 60 11.33 -7.27 -5.03
CA ALA A 60 12.39 -7.27 -6.03
C ALA A 60 11.83 -7.68 -7.40
N TRP A 61 12.38 -7.08 -8.46
CA TRP A 61 12.05 -7.40 -9.84
C TRP A 61 13.35 -7.67 -10.59
N ASP A 62 13.33 -8.68 -11.46
CA ASP A 62 14.42 -8.92 -12.39
C ASP A 62 14.56 -7.74 -13.38
N ASN A 63 15.72 -7.64 -14.03
CA ASN A 63 15.94 -6.65 -15.09
C ASN A 63 16.33 -7.39 -16.40
N PRO A 64 15.45 -7.40 -17.43
CA PRO A 64 14.14 -6.75 -17.50
C PRO A 64 13.08 -7.40 -16.58
N PRO A 65 12.04 -6.66 -16.15
CA PRO A 65 11.02 -7.20 -15.26
C PRO A 65 10.19 -8.29 -15.93
N MET A 66 9.96 -9.38 -15.21
CA MET A 66 9.07 -10.47 -15.61
C MET A 66 7.60 -10.20 -15.25
N GLN A 67 6.68 -11.09 -15.62
CA GLN A 67 5.25 -10.98 -15.25
C GLN A 67 5.03 -11.04 -13.72
N HIS A 68 5.92 -11.73 -13.00
CA HIS A 68 5.84 -11.89 -11.56
C HIS A 68 7.12 -11.38 -10.89
N PRO A 69 7.02 -10.87 -9.65
CA PRO A 69 8.20 -10.45 -8.89
C PRO A 69 9.22 -11.58 -8.71
N HIS A 70 10.47 -11.18 -8.54
CA HIS A 70 11.58 -12.07 -8.21
C HIS A 70 11.28 -12.88 -6.93
N LEU A 71 11.69 -14.15 -6.92
CA LEU A 71 11.58 -14.99 -5.72
C LEU A 71 12.75 -14.67 -4.79
N LEU A 72 12.44 -14.06 -3.66
CA LEU A 72 13.44 -13.66 -2.68
C LEU A 72 14.12 -14.87 -2.05
N THR A 73 15.44 -14.81 -1.97
CA THR A 73 16.32 -15.84 -1.39
C THR A 73 17.25 -15.24 -0.34
N LEU A 74 18.16 -16.05 0.21
CA LEU A 74 19.21 -15.55 1.11
C LEU A 74 20.11 -14.48 0.49
N ALA A 75 20.24 -14.44 -0.86
CA ALA A 75 21.02 -13.43 -1.55
C ALA A 75 20.41 -12.02 -1.41
N ASP A 76 19.10 -11.93 -1.20
CA ASP A 76 18.35 -10.68 -1.09
C ASP A 76 18.28 -10.14 0.34
N TRP A 77 18.87 -10.85 1.31
CA TRP A 77 18.74 -10.58 2.74
C TRP A 77 19.08 -9.13 3.12
N ASP A 78 20.23 -8.64 2.66
CA ASP A 78 20.69 -7.30 2.99
C ASP A 78 19.78 -6.23 2.37
N GLY A 79 19.29 -6.46 1.15
CA GLY A 79 18.33 -5.58 0.47
C GLY A 79 17.00 -5.51 1.24
N MET A 80 16.49 -6.66 1.68
CA MET A 80 15.28 -6.72 2.51
C MET A 80 15.44 -5.89 3.80
N LEU A 81 16.54 -6.07 4.53
CA LEU A 81 16.77 -5.35 5.78
C LEU A 81 17.03 -3.85 5.57
N ALA A 82 17.77 -3.50 4.52
CA ALA A 82 18.08 -2.11 4.18
C ALA A 82 16.81 -1.31 3.83
N SER A 83 15.84 -1.94 3.16
CA SER A 83 14.55 -1.31 2.81
C SER A 83 13.76 -0.84 4.03
N ALA A 84 14.00 -1.44 5.20
CA ALA A 84 13.26 -1.23 6.44
C ALA A 84 11.74 -1.49 6.34
N ALA A 85 11.27 -2.07 5.23
CA ALA A 85 9.89 -2.45 5.03
C ALA A 85 9.49 -3.57 6.01
N PRO A 86 8.30 -3.50 6.62
CA PRO A 86 7.83 -4.54 7.55
C PRO A 86 7.41 -5.83 6.84
N PHE A 87 7.13 -5.78 5.54
CA PHE A 87 6.71 -6.92 4.74
C PHE A 87 7.60 -7.09 3.51
N ALA A 88 7.68 -8.31 3.00
CA ALA A 88 8.38 -8.62 1.76
C ALA A 88 7.65 -9.72 0.99
N ARG A 89 7.79 -9.73 -0.35
CA ARG A 89 7.29 -10.81 -1.22
C ARG A 89 8.10 -10.87 -2.52
N LYS A 90 8.14 -12.01 -3.24
CA LYS A 90 7.51 -13.30 -2.94
C LYS A 90 8.57 -14.33 -2.55
N PHE A 91 8.23 -15.24 -1.65
CA PHE A 91 9.12 -16.32 -1.24
C PHE A 91 8.70 -17.63 -1.91
N ARG A 92 9.69 -18.47 -2.26
CA ARG A 92 9.42 -19.87 -2.59
C ARG A 92 9.05 -20.60 -1.30
N ARG A 93 8.15 -21.59 -1.41
CA ARG A 93 7.85 -22.48 -0.28
C ARG A 93 9.12 -23.21 0.16
N ASP A 94 9.33 -23.31 1.47
CA ASP A 94 10.45 -24.00 2.10
C ASP A 94 11.83 -23.45 1.70
N ASP A 95 11.89 -22.18 1.30
CA ASP A 95 13.18 -21.51 1.04
C ASP A 95 13.91 -21.20 2.35
N PRO A 96 15.23 -21.46 2.46
CA PRO A 96 16.00 -21.20 3.69
C PRO A 96 15.95 -19.76 4.20
N VAL A 97 15.60 -18.78 3.35
CA VAL A 97 15.39 -17.40 3.79
C VAL A 97 14.24 -17.28 4.80
N LEU A 98 13.23 -18.15 4.71
CA LEU A 98 12.09 -18.16 5.64
C LEU A 98 12.52 -18.58 7.04
N ASP A 99 13.37 -19.60 7.16
CA ASP A 99 13.95 -20.03 8.44
C ASP A 99 14.81 -18.91 9.06
N ARG A 100 15.55 -18.19 8.21
CA ARG A 100 16.34 -17.05 8.66
C ARG A 100 15.47 -15.87 9.12
N ILE A 101 14.35 -15.59 8.45
CA ILE A 101 13.37 -14.59 8.91
C ILE A 101 12.82 -14.98 10.29
N ASP A 102 12.43 -16.24 10.46
CA ASP A 102 11.93 -16.75 11.73
C ASP A 102 12.95 -16.59 12.86
N ALA A 103 14.20 -17.00 12.64
CA ALA A 103 15.26 -16.95 13.64
C ALA A 103 15.74 -15.51 13.95
N ASP A 104 16.07 -14.73 12.90
CA ASP A 104 16.79 -13.46 13.02
C ASP A 104 15.88 -12.24 13.16
N LEU A 105 14.60 -12.33 12.75
CA LEU A 105 13.67 -11.19 12.80
C LEU A 105 12.50 -11.43 13.73
N LEU A 106 11.96 -12.64 13.75
CA LEU A 106 10.80 -12.99 14.56
C LEU A 106 11.18 -13.65 15.89
N SER A 107 12.47 -13.99 16.08
CA SER A 107 12.95 -14.68 17.28
C SER A 107 12.12 -15.93 17.56
N ARG A 108 11.89 -16.75 16.52
CA ARG A 108 11.04 -17.94 16.52
C ARG A 108 11.83 -19.17 16.06
N ALA A 109 11.62 -20.30 16.74
CA ALA A 109 12.20 -21.59 16.36
C ALA A 109 11.20 -22.37 15.51
N PRO A 110 11.66 -23.39 14.74
CA PRO A 110 10.77 -24.25 13.98
C PRO A 110 9.62 -24.78 14.84
N GLY A 111 8.38 -24.66 14.34
CA GLY A 111 7.18 -25.13 15.04
C GLY A 111 6.65 -24.24 16.16
N MET A 112 7.36 -23.17 16.55
CA MET A 112 6.92 -22.24 17.59
C MET A 112 6.13 -21.06 16.99
N LEU A 113 5.35 -20.35 17.81
CA LEU A 113 4.76 -19.06 17.43
C LEU A 113 5.76 -17.92 17.62
N ALA A 114 5.60 -16.84 16.86
CA ALA A 114 6.44 -15.66 17.02
C ALA A 114 6.10 -14.99 18.35
N PRO A 115 7.06 -14.84 19.28
CA PRO A 115 6.80 -14.19 20.55
C PRO A 115 6.47 -12.72 20.35
N GLY A 116 5.57 -12.20 21.19
CA GLY A 116 5.13 -10.81 21.17
C GLY A 116 5.08 -10.20 22.56
N GLY A 117 4.58 -8.96 22.65
CA GLY A 117 4.43 -8.27 23.95
C GLY A 117 3.49 -9.01 24.91
N TRP A 118 2.60 -9.86 24.40
CA TRP A 118 1.70 -10.68 25.19
C TRP A 118 2.36 -11.90 25.83
N CYS A 119 3.62 -12.23 25.52
CA CYS A 119 4.31 -13.35 26.14
C CYS A 119 4.91 -12.91 27.48
N VAL A 120 4.54 -13.59 28.57
CA VAL A 120 4.98 -13.22 29.93
C VAL A 120 6.43 -13.63 30.19
N GLY A 121 6.89 -14.71 29.56
CA GLY A 121 8.27 -15.19 29.67
C GLY A 121 9.27 -14.30 28.94
N GLU A 122 10.54 -14.40 29.31
CA GLU A 122 11.60 -13.66 28.65
C GLU A 122 11.79 -14.15 27.21
N VAL A 123 11.53 -13.25 26.26
CA VAL A 123 11.75 -13.51 24.84
C VAL A 123 13.25 -13.38 24.54
N PRO A 124 13.93 -14.45 24.10
CA PRO A 124 15.34 -14.37 23.77
C PRO A 124 15.59 -13.41 22.60
N ALA A 125 16.77 -12.81 22.58
CA ALA A 125 17.17 -11.94 21.48
C ALA A 125 17.20 -12.71 20.15
N ALA A 126 16.90 -12.01 19.07
CA ALA A 126 17.00 -12.56 17.72
C ALA A 126 18.42 -13.11 17.46
N GLY A 127 18.50 -14.32 16.90
CA GLY A 127 19.77 -15.02 16.66
C GLY A 127 20.42 -15.65 17.91
N ALA A 128 19.79 -15.62 19.08
CA ALA A 128 20.28 -16.34 20.26
C ALA A 128 20.10 -17.86 20.11
N ASN A 129 21.15 -18.62 20.44
CA ASN A 129 21.15 -20.07 20.34
C ASN A 129 20.26 -20.66 21.46
N ARG A 130 19.13 -21.29 21.09
CA ARG A 130 18.22 -21.88 22.07
C ARG A 130 18.72 -23.24 22.53
N THR A 131 19.53 -23.25 23.58
CA THR A 131 19.86 -24.49 24.29
C THR A 131 18.85 -24.68 25.43
N GLY A 132 17.71 -25.30 25.12
CA GLY A 132 16.76 -25.81 26.13
C GLY A 132 16.22 -24.78 27.13
N GLY A 133 15.39 -23.84 26.65
CA GLY A 133 14.64 -22.90 27.50
C GLY A 133 13.13 -23.08 27.33
N ASP A 134 12.37 -22.78 28.39
CA ASP A 134 10.90 -22.81 28.40
C ASP A 134 10.31 -21.90 27.30
N ASP A 135 9.13 -22.26 26.78
CA ASP A 135 8.43 -21.43 25.81
C ASP A 135 8.09 -20.07 26.42
N PRO A 136 8.62 -18.94 25.89
CA PRO A 136 8.34 -17.62 26.44
C PRO A 136 6.85 -17.27 26.42
N CYS A 137 6.08 -17.93 25.56
CA CYS A 137 4.64 -17.73 25.39
C CYS A 137 3.79 -18.81 26.05
N ALA A 138 4.37 -19.66 26.92
CA ALA A 138 3.63 -20.67 27.69
C ALA A 138 2.49 -20.04 28.53
N VAL A 139 2.67 -18.79 28.97
CA VAL A 139 1.62 -17.99 29.59
C VAL A 139 1.39 -16.73 28.74
N VAL A 140 0.14 -16.56 28.32
CA VAL A 140 -0.30 -15.40 27.54
C VAL A 140 -0.84 -14.34 28.49
N GLY A 141 -0.19 -13.17 28.48
CA GLY A 141 -0.61 -11.96 29.17
C GLY A 141 -1.56 -11.11 28.32
N ASN A 142 -1.47 -9.79 28.46
CA ASN A 142 -2.34 -8.87 27.75
C ASN A 142 -2.00 -8.80 26.25
N ALA A 143 -2.91 -9.27 25.40
CA ALA A 143 -2.79 -9.23 23.94
C ALA A 143 -2.64 -7.81 23.36
N ALA A 144 -3.13 -6.78 24.06
CA ALA A 144 -3.02 -5.39 23.63
C ALA A 144 -1.67 -4.75 23.98
N TYR A 145 -0.83 -5.40 24.81
CA TYR A 145 0.46 -4.86 25.17
C TYR A 145 1.46 -5.01 24.03
N VAL A 146 2.01 -3.89 23.56
CA VAL A 146 2.98 -3.84 22.46
C VAL A 146 4.31 -3.32 22.99
N ARG A 147 5.37 -4.11 22.81
CA ARG A 147 6.75 -3.74 23.16
C ARG A 147 7.56 -3.48 21.88
N PRO A 148 8.07 -2.25 21.66
CA PRO A 148 8.90 -1.97 20.50
C PRO A 148 10.21 -2.78 20.51
N GLY A 149 10.50 -3.49 19.42
CA GLY A 149 11.76 -4.21 19.20
C GLY A 149 12.58 -3.62 18.04
N PRO A 150 13.65 -4.30 17.61
CA PRO A 150 14.47 -3.86 16.46
C PRO A 150 13.67 -3.65 15.17
N GLY A 151 12.66 -4.48 14.92
CA GLY A 151 11.73 -4.29 13.80
C GLY A 151 10.94 -2.98 13.87
N ALA A 152 10.47 -2.59 15.06
CA ALA A 152 9.79 -1.32 15.27
C ALA A 152 10.74 -0.12 15.03
N ALA A 153 12.01 -0.25 15.40
CA ALA A 153 13.02 0.78 15.12
C ALA A 153 13.28 0.94 13.61
N ARG A 154 13.35 -0.17 12.86
CA ARG A 154 13.45 -0.13 11.38
C ARG A 154 12.22 0.53 10.76
N LEU A 155 11.03 0.11 11.16
CA LEU A 155 9.78 0.69 10.66
C LEU A 155 9.69 2.19 10.96
N LYS A 156 10.08 2.61 12.17
CA LYS A 156 10.14 4.04 12.53
C LYS A 156 11.02 4.82 11.57
N ARG A 157 12.23 4.31 11.25
CA ARG A 157 13.12 4.96 10.29
C ARG A 157 12.49 5.11 8.90
N LEU A 158 11.82 4.06 8.41
CA LEU A 158 11.10 4.11 7.13
C LEU A 158 10.00 5.17 7.17
N VAL A 159 9.12 5.13 8.17
CA VAL A 159 7.99 6.06 8.30
C VAL A 159 8.48 7.50 8.43
N THR A 160 9.51 7.76 9.25
CA THR A 160 10.10 9.11 9.38
C THR A 160 10.64 9.61 8.05
N SER A 161 11.31 8.75 7.26
CA SER A 161 11.78 9.12 5.92
C SER A 161 10.63 9.44 4.97
N LEU A 162 9.60 8.58 4.92
CA LEU A 162 8.44 8.75 4.05
C LEU A 162 7.63 10.02 4.36
N LEU A 163 7.58 10.41 5.63
CA LEU A 163 6.84 11.58 6.12
C LEU A 163 7.69 12.87 6.16
N SER A 164 8.95 12.83 5.73
CA SER A 164 9.79 14.03 5.62
C SER A 164 9.25 14.99 4.55
N GLU A 165 9.50 16.29 4.71
CA GLU A 165 9.06 17.33 3.75
C GLU A 165 9.55 17.06 2.33
N GLU A 166 10.77 16.52 2.19
CA GLU A 166 11.38 16.18 0.90
C GLU A 166 10.68 15.02 0.17
N ASN A 167 10.02 14.12 0.92
CA ASN A 167 9.44 12.91 0.37
C ASN A 167 7.91 12.94 0.33
N PHE A 168 7.27 13.44 1.39
CA PHE A 168 5.82 13.33 1.53
C PHE A 168 5.10 14.21 0.51
N ARG A 169 5.28 15.54 0.59
CA ARG A 169 4.55 16.50 -0.26
C ARG A 169 4.80 16.35 -1.76
N PRO A 170 6.05 16.17 -2.24
CA PRO A 170 6.30 16.10 -3.67
C PRO A 170 5.81 14.81 -4.34
N LYS A 171 5.58 13.74 -3.55
CA LYS A 171 5.22 12.40 -4.02
C LYS A 171 3.74 12.06 -3.77
N GLN A 172 2.90 13.02 -3.41
CA GLN A 172 1.45 12.81 -3.30
C GLN A 172 0.78 12.79 -4.68
N CYS A 173 -0.50 12.42 -4.68
CA CYS A 173 -1.35 12.51 -5.85
C CYS A 173 -1.27 13.90 -6.51
N LYS A 174 -1.07 13.92 -7.83
CA LYS A 174 -1.12 15.14 -8.63
C LYS A 174 -2.49 15.22 -9.29
N VAL A 175 -3.24 16.28 -9.00
CA VAL A 175 -4.47 16.57 -9.72
C VAL A 175 -4.07 17.16 -11.07
N ALA A 176 -4.26 16.40 -12.15
CA ALA A 176 -4.22 16.97 -13.49
C ALA A 176 -5.55 17.69 -13.72
N VAL A 177 -5.54 19.02 -13.71
CA VAL A 177 -6.68 19.78 -14.23
C VAL A 177 -6.67 19.57 -15.74
N VAL A 178 -7.52 18.68 -16.22
CA VAL A 178 -7.79 18.59 -17.65
C VAL A 178 -8.69 19.78 -17.98
N GLU A 179 -8.11 20.89 -18.43
CA GLU A 179 -8.87 21.93 -19.11
C GLU A 179 -9.45 21.32 -20.39
N GLN A 180 -10.68 20.81 -20.29
CA GLN A 180 -11.47 20.53 -21.48
C GLN A 180 -11.85 21.87 -22.08
N HIS A 181 -11.02 22.37 -23.01
CA HIS A 181 -11.43 23.40 -23.94
C HIS A 181 -12.56 22.81 -24.80
N ILE A 182 -13.81 23.01 -24.38
CA ILE A 182 -14.99 22.73 -25.21
C ILE A 182 -15.14 23.96 -26.12
N PRO A 183 -14.78 23.90 -27.42
CA PRO A 183 -15.02 25.02 -28.30
C PRO A 183 -16.53 25.22 -28.42
N ALA A 184 -17.01 26.40 -28.03
CA ALA A 184 -18.39 26.80 -28.26
C ALA A 184 -18.67 26.76 -29.76
N LYS A 185 -19.53 25.83 -30.21
CA LYS A 185 -20.10 25.92 -31.56
C LYS A 185 -20.96 27.19 -31.61
N LYS A 186 -20.53 28.18 -32.39
CA LYS A 186 -21.42 29.26 -32.84
C LYS A 186 -22.54 28.61 -33.65
N VAL A 187 -23.76 28.65 -33.11
CA VAL A 187 -24.97 28.45 -33.90
C VAL A 187 -25.27 29.81 -34.52
N GLU A 188 -24.88 30.01 -35.78
CA GLU A 188 -25.41 31.12 -36.58
C GLU A 188 -26.80 30.72 -37.05
N GLU A 189 -27.83 31.30 -36.44
CA GLU A 189 -29.19 31.30 -36.98
C GLU A 189 -29.20 32.13 -38.27
N HIS A 190 -29.23 31.43 -39.40
CA HIS A 190 -29.51 32.06 -40.69
C HIS A 190 -31.04 32.16 -40.85
N ILE A 191 -31.61 33.31 -40.47
CA ILE A 191 -33.01 33.63 -40.73
C ILE A 191 -33.13 34.07 -42.21
N PRO A 192 -33.82 33.34 -43.10
CA PRO A 192 -34.02 33.77 -44.47
C PRO A 192 -35.10 34.86 -44.49
N SER A 193 -34.80 36.01 -45.10
CA SER A 193 -35.79 37.06 -45.37
C SER A 193 -36.74 36.61 -46.49
N GLU A 194 -38.04 36.50 -46.18
CA GLU A 194 -39.09 36.38 -47.19
C GLU A 194 -39.06 37.59 -48.15
N LYS A 195 -38.95 37.32 -49.45
CA LYS A 195 -39.29 38.29 -50.50
C LYS A 195 -40.80 38.17 -50.76
N VAL A 196 -41.51 39.26 -50.50
CA VAL A 196 -42.87 39.48 -51.01
C VAL A 196 -42.72 39.92 -52.47
N GLU A 197 -43.12 39.06 -53.41
CA GLU A 197 -43.34 39.43 -54.80
C GLU A 197 -44.83 39.71 -55.02
N ASP A 198 -45.15 40.99 -55.24
CA ASP A 198 -46.44 41.44 -55.76
C ASP A 198 -46.57 41.02 -57.23
N HIS A 199 -47.65 40.31 -57.56
CA HIS A 199 -48.09 40.11 -58.94
C HIS A 199 -49.45 40.80 -59.18
N HIS A 200 -49.43 41.79 -60.09
CA HIS A 200 -50.57 42.23 -60.88
C HIS A 200 -50.93 41.18 -61.93
#